data_AF-A0ABD7FWR6-F1
#
_entry.id   AF-A0ABD7FWR6-F1
#
_cell.length_a   1.000
_cell.length_b   1.000
_cell.length_c   1.000
_cell.angle_alpha   90.00
_cell.angle_beta   90.00
_cell.angle_gamma   90.00
#
_symmetry.space_group_name_H-M   'P 1'
#
loop_
_entity.id
_entity.type
_entity.pdbx_description
1 polymer ?
#
loop_
_entity_poly.entity_id
_entity_poly.type
_entity_poly.pdbx_seq_one_letter_code
_entity_poly.pdbx_strand_id
1 'polypeptide(L)'
;MHDYAIFNHSRSFIGRYLGIASFVFASALTSMFAALSVMTGTALFAGASITSAIVYLGLHYVFNRFAWKMKWFEIPDISGVWSVRGETLNDDGTVRFDWEGELDIYQNWEKIVISQETKQSESKSYTATLAKLNTNKGGSILHYSYKNSPKTGEYHELQNHTGYCEIKFDEDAKTGVAAYFNSNGRRTFGKMYLTKKER
;
A
#
# COMPACT_ATOMS: atom_id res chain seq x y z
N MET A 1 -8.21 -5.07 2.49
CA MET A 1 -7.37 -3.87 2.69
C MET A 1 -7.91 -3.08 3.86
N HIS A 2 -7.02 -2.46 4.62
CA HIS A 2 -7.34 -1.55 5.70
C HIS A 2 -6.66 -0.20 5.44
N ASP A 3 -7.11 0.84 6.13
CA ASP A 3 -6.45 2.15 6.08
C ASP A 3 -5.05 2.06 6.68
N TYR A 4 -4.15 2.91 6.21
CA TYR A 4 -2.79 3.01 6.74
C TYR A 4 -2.36 4.47 6.80
N ALA A 5 -1.39 4.77 7.68
CA ALA A 5 -0.80 6.09 7.75
C ALA A 5 0.40 6.20 6.80
N ILE A 6 0.49 7.29 6.04
CA ILE A 6 1.67 7.65 5.28
C ILE A 6 2.33 8.81 6.02
N PHE A 7 3.50 8.58 6.61
CA PHE A 7 4.23 9.63 7.31
C PHE A 7 4.92 10.55 6.32
N ASN A 8 5.10 11.81 6.74
CA ASN A 8 5.66 12.89 5.93
C ASN A 8 4.85 13.19 4.65
N HIS A 9 3.57 12.80 4.60
CA HIS A 9 2.69 13.07 3.48
C HIS A 9 1.35 13.64 3.96
N SER A 10 1.01 14.85 3.51
CA SER A 10 -0.27 15.49 3.87
C SER A 10 -1.41 15.06 2.95
N ARG A 11 -2.27 14.15 3.43
CA ARG A 11 -3.50 13.76 2.70
C ARG A 11 -4.47 14.92 2.51
N SER A 12 -4.55 15.82 3.48
CA SER A 12 -5.42 17.00 3.41
C SER A 12 -4.94 17.99 2.34
N PHE A 13 -3.63 18.11 2.12
CA PHE A 13 -3.06 18.90 1.03
C PHE A 13 -3.55 18.37 -0.33
N ILE A 14 -3.42 17.08 -0.58
CA ILE A 14 -3.87 16.47 -1.84
C ILE A 14 -5.37 16.67 -2.06
N GLY A 15 -6.19 16.43 -1.04
CA GLY A 15 -7.64 16.67 -1.14
C GLY A 15 -8.00 18.10 -1.54
N ARG A 16 -7.28 19.11 -1.01
CA ARG A 16 -7.47 20.52 -1.37
C ARG A 16 -7.17 20.77 -2.85
N TYR A 17 -6.03 20.28 -3.35
CA TYR A 17 -5.66 20.49 -4.76
C TYR A 17 -6.55 19.70 -5.72
N LEU A 18 -7.02 18.52 -5.34
CA LEU A 18 -8.04 17.80 -6.11
C LEU A 18 -9.35 18.60 -6.20
N GLY A 19 -9.77 19.25 -5.10
CA GLY A 19 -10.94 20.12 -5.08
C GLY A 19 -10.78 21.39 -5.93
N ILE A 20 -9.61 22.04 -5.88
CA ILE A 20 -9.32 23.19 -6.74
C ILE A 20 -9.31 22.77 -8.21
N ALA A 21 -8.63 21.65 -8.53
CA ALA A 21 -8.56 21.11 -9.88
C ALA A 21 -9.96 20.74 -10.39
N SER A 22 -10.81 20.14 -9.55
CA SER A 22 -12.16 19.76 -9.99
C SER A 22 -13.03 20.95 -10.34
N PHE A 23 -12.90 22.07 -9.61
CA PHE A 23 -13.57 23.32 -9.95
C PHE A 23 -13.10 23.86 -11.30
N VAL A 24 -11.79 23.99 -11.50
CA VAL A 24 -11.21 24.49 -12.76
C VAL A 24 -11.60 23.62 -13.95
N PHE A 25 -11.48 22.30 -13.82
CA PHE A 25 -11.83 21.37 -14.89
C PHE A 25 -13.33 21.36 -15.17
N ALA A 26 -14.20 21.43 -14.15
CA ALA A 26 -15.63 21.53 -14.36
C ALA A 26 -15.98 22.80 -15.16
N SER A 27 -15.43 23.96 -14.76
CA SER A 27 -15.64 25.21 -15.50
C SER A 27 -15.15 25.13 -16.95
N ALA A 28 -13.93 24.61 -17.17
CA ALA A 28 -13.39 24.45 -18.52
C ALA A 28 -14.26 23.52 -19.39
N LEU A 29 -14.76 22.44 -18.82
CA LEU A 29 -15.59 21.47 -19.50
C LEU A 29 -16.99 22.02 -19.82
N THR A 30 -17.58 22.80 -18.91
CA THR A 30 -18.82 23.55 -19.17
C THR A 30 -18.64 24.55 -20.30
N SER A 31 -17.54 25.32 -20.31
CA SER A 31 -17.24 26.26 -21.40
C SER A 31 -17.04 25.54 -22.75
N MET A 32 -16.37 24.39 -22.74
CA MET A 32 -16.17 23.57 -23.93
C MET A 32 -17.51 23.04 -24.49
N PHE A 33 -18.41 22.57 -23.62
CA PHE A 33 -19.74 22.11 -24.03
C PHE A 33 -20.60 23.24 -24.58
N ALA A 34 -20.54 24.43 -23.98
CA ALA A 34 -21.22 25.61 -24.51
C ALA A 34 -20.73 25.94 -25.92
N ALA A 35 -19.42 25.94 -26.16
CA ALA A 35 -18.84 26.16 -27.48
C ALA A 35 -19.28 25.09 -28.50
N LEU A 36 -19.27 23.81 -28.12
CA LEU A 36 -19.72 22.71 -28.98
C LEU A 36 -21.22 22.79 -29.32
N SER A 37 -22.07 23.19 -28.37
CA SER A 37 -23.49 23.42 -28.64
C SER A 37 -23.70 24.52 -29.68
N VAL A 38 -22.94 25.61 -29.60
CA VAL A 38 -22.99 26.70 -30.61
C VAL A 38 -22.50 26.20 -31.97
N MET A 39 -21.39 25.46 -32.02
CA MET A 39 -20.81 24.97 -33.27
C MET A 39 -21.67 23.92 -33.99
N THR A 40 -22.30 23.01 -33.23
CA THR A 40 -23.10 21.91 -33.80
C THR A 40 -24.56 22.28 -34.01
N GLY A 41 -25.02 23.39 -33.44
CA GLY A 41 -26.44 23.78 -33.42
C GLY A 41 -27.32 22.85 -32.58
N THR A 42 -26.73 21.94 -31.80
CA THR A 42 -27.47 20.96 -31.00
C THR A 42 -27.56 21.40 -29.53
N ALA A 43 -28.76 21.25 -28.95
CA ALA A 43 -28.98 21.49 -27.53
C ALA A 43 -28.51 20.33 -26.63
N LEU A 44 -27.98 19.26 -27.22
CA LEU A 44 -27.53 18.06 -26.49
C LEU A 44 -26.50 18.38 -25.39
N PHE A 45 -25.58 19.32 -25.66
CA PHE A 45 -24.55 19.72 -24.70
C PHE A 45 -24.97 20.86 -23.78
N ALA A 46 -26.10 21.53 -24.06
CA ALA A 46 -26.61 22.64 -23.26
C ALA A 46 -27.23 22.17 -21.92
N GLY A 47 -27.71 20.92 -21.85
CA GLY A 47 -28.26 20.32 -20.62
C GLY A 47 -27.25 19.55 -19.77
N ALA A 48 -26.04 19.28 -20.28
CA ALA A 48 -25.04 18.45 -19.61
C ALA A 48 -24.27 19.28 -18.55
N SER A 49 -24.81 19.36 -17.33
CA SER A 49 -24.13 20.02 -16.21
C SER A 49 -23.12 19.08 -15.57
N ILE A 50 -21.84 19.20 -15.96
CA ILE A 50 -20.76 18.51 -15.24
C ILE A 50 -20.43 19.30 -13.98
N THR A 51 -20.81 18.73 -12.84
CA THR A 51 -20.54 19.34 -11.55
C THR A 51 -19.11 19.09 -11.12
N SER A 52 -18.53 20.03 -10.37
CA SER A 52 -17.23 19.87 -9.72
C SER A 52 -17.17 18.63 -8.81
N ALA A 53 -18.31 18.18 -8.28
CA ALA A 53 -18.40 16.95 -7.51
C ALA A 53 -18.11 15.70 -8.35
N ILE A 54 -18.68 15.57 -9.55
CA ILE A 54 -18.42 14.43 -10.44
C ILE A 54 -16.95 14.43 -10.88
N VAL A 55 -16.43 15.61 -11.24
CA VAL A 55 -15.02 15.76 -11.62
C VAL A 55 -14.11 15.39 -10.45
N TYR A 56 -14.44 15.83 -9.23
CA TYR A 56 -13.67 15.47 -8.03
C TYR A 56 -13.64 13.97 -7.80
N LEU A 57 -14.79 13.28 -7.89
CA LEU A 57 -14.85 11.83 -7.73
C LEU A 57 -13.98 11.11 -8.77
N GLY A 58 -14.00 11.57 -10.02
CA GLY A 58 -13.16 11.05 -11.09
C GLY A 58 -11.66 11.28 -10.82
N LEU A 59 -11.26 12.52 -10.51
CA LEU A 59 -9.88 12.86 -10.17
C LEU A 59 -9.39 12.10 -8.96
N HIS A 60 -10.22 11.98 -7.91
CA HIS A 60 -9.91 11.22 -6.71
C HIS A 60 -9.72 9.73 -7.02
N TYR A 61 -10.59 9.13 -7.82
CA TYR A 61 -10.45 7.73 -8.25
C TYR A 61 -9.15 7.50 -9.01
N VAL A 62 -8.86 8.35 -10.01
CA VAL A 62 -7.61 8.29 -10.78
C VAL A 62 -6.40 8.47 -9.87
N PHE A 63 -6.48 9.43 -8.95
CA PHE A 63 -5.43 9.69 -7.99
C PHE A 63 -5.16 8.48 -7.11
N ASN A 64 -6.21 7.94 -6.49
CA ASN A 64 -6.13 6.81 -5.55
C ASN A 64 -5.58 5.55 -6.21
N ARG A 65 -5.92 5.31 -7.48
CA ARG A 65 -5.51 4.09 -8.18
C ARG A 65 -4.16 4.20 -8.86
N PHE A 66 -3.86 5.33 -9.49
CA PHE A 66 -2.74 5.45 -10.42
C PHE A 66 -1.81 6.62 -10.09
N ALA A 67 -2.33 7.82 -9.90
CA ALA A 67 -1.49 9.03 -9.93
C ALA A 67 -0.49 9.09 -8.77
N TRP A 68 -0.87 8.56 -7.60
CA TRP A 68 -0.06 8.57 -6.38
C TRP A 68 1.32 7.90 -6.52
N LYS A 69 1.48 6.98 -7.50
CA LYS A 69 2.73 6.23 -7.75
C LYS A 69 3.84 7.08 -8.38
N MET A 70 3.51 8.25 -8.90
CA MET A 70 4.46 9.13 -9.55
C MET A 70 5.42 9.76 -8.52
N LYS A 71 6.69 9.97 -8.91
CA LYS A 71 7.77 10.41 -8.01
C LYS A 71 7.50 11.75 -7.29
N TRP A 72 6.75 12.65 -7.92
CA TRP A 72 6.40 13.98 -7.38
C TRP A 72 5.55 13.95 -6.10
N PHE A 73 4.85 12.85 -5.78
CA PHE A 73 4.03 12.73 -4.57
C PHE A 73 4.80 12.14 -3.40
N GLU A 74 6.02 11.67 -3.65
CA GLU A 74 6.93 11.12 -2.65
C GLU A 74 6.35 9.97 -1.81
N ILE A 75 5.35 9.27 -2.33
CA ILE A 75 4.76 8.08 -1.70
C ILE A 75 5.47 6.84 -2.24
N PRO A 76 6.11 6.02 -1.39
CA PRO A 76 6.72 4.78 -1.85
C PRO A 76 5.67 3.80 -2.37
N ASP A 77 5.87 3.30 -3.60
CA ASP A 77 5.09 2.19 -4.16
C ASP A 77 5.79 0.86 -3.86
N ILE A 78 5.37 0.23 -2.77
CA ILE A 78 5.88 -1.08 -2.33
C ILE A 78 4.99 -2.23 -2.82
N SER A 79 3.99 -1.94 -3.67
CA SER A 79 3.07 -2.94 -4.19
C SER A 79 3.81 -4.03 -4.95
N GLY A 80 3.33 -5.26 -4.83
CA GLY A 80 3.81 -6.40 -5.58
C GLY A 80 3.92 -7.66 -4.73
N VAL A 81 4.35 -8.73 -5.39
CA VAL A 81 4.63 -10.01 -4.77
C VAL A 81 6.13 -10.10 -4.50
N TRP A 82 6.48 -10.55 -3.31
CA TRP A 82 7.86 -10.64 -2.84
C TRP A 82 8.16 -12.08 -2.42
N SER A 83 9.31 -12.58 -2.87
CA SER A 83 9.90 -13.80 -2.33
C SER A 83 10.52 -13.50 -0.96
N VAL A 84 10.26 -14.35 0.02
CA VAL A 84 10.72 -14.17 1.41
C VAL A 84 11.59 -15.35 1.84
N ARG A 85 12.81 -15.05 2.28
CA ARG A 85 13.64 -15.96 3.08
C ARG A 85 13.63 -15.47 4.52
N GLY A 86 13.12 -16.28 5.44
CA GLY A 86 12.99 -15.94 6.84
C GLY A 86 13.90 -16.79 7.73
N GLU A 87 14.39 -16.17 8.80
CA GLU A 87 15.23 -16.78 9.83
C GLU A 87 14.54 -16.56 11.19
N THR A 88 14.06 -17.64 11.82
CA THR A 88 13.63 -17.57 13.22
C THR A 88 14.86 -17.68 14.12
N LEU A 89 15.00 -16.79 15.09
CA LEU A 89 16.17 -16.72 15.95
C LEU A 89 15.90 -17.33 17.34
N ASN A 90 16.98 -17.77 17.99
CA ASN A 90 17.02 -18.05 19.42
C ASN A 90 17.32 -16.76 20.20
N ASP A 91 17.18 -16.81 21.53
CA ASP A 91 17.44 -15.66 22.42
C ASP A 91 18.90 -15.18 22.39
N ASP A 92 19.84 -16.06 22.00
CA ASP A 92 21.26 -15.73 21.80
C ASP A 92 21.56 -15.13 20.40
N GLY A 93 20.53 -14.99 19.55
CA GLY A 93 20.63 -14.45 18.20
C GLY A 93 21.06 -15.46 17.13
N THR A 94 21.29 -16.73 17.49
CA THR A 94 21.58 -17.78 16.51
C THR A 94 20.33 -18.18 15.72
N VAL A 95 20.51 -18.63 14.48
CA VAL A 95 19.40 -19.11 13.65
C VAL A 95 18.90 -20.44 14.21
N ARG A 96 17.63 -20.47 14.57
CA ARG A 96 16.93 -21.66 15.07
C ARG A 96 16.42 -22.53 13.91
N PHE A 97 15.76 -21.90 12.94
CA PHE A 97 15.36 -22.53 11.69
C PHE A 97 15.07 -21.49 10.62
N ASP A 98 15.39 -21.87 9.39
CA ASP A 98 15.05 -21.13 8.18
C ASP A 98 13.67 -21.51 7.67
N TRP A 99 13.00 -20.57 7.02
CA TRP A 99 11.73 -20.80 6.35
C TRP A 99 11.61 -19.92 5.11
N GLU A 100 10.74 -20.35 4.20
CA GLU A 100 10.46 -19.63 2.96
C GLU A 100 8.97 -19.27 2.90
N GLY A 101 8.68 -18.17 2.21
CA GLY A 101 7.32 -17.72 2.01
C GLY A 101 7.20 -16.70 0.89
N GLU A 102 5.97 -16.24 0.72
CA GLU A 102 5.62 -15.17 -0.19
C GLU A 102 4.92 -14.06 0.59
N LEU A 103 5.24 -12.81 0.24
CA LEU A 103 4.56 -11.63 0.77
C LEU A 103 3.89 -10.89 -0.39
N ASP A 104 2.57 -10.83 -0.37
CA ASP A 104 1.78 -10.04 -1.31
C ASP A 104 1.38 -8.71 -0.66
N ILE A 105 1.87 -7.61 -1.23
CA ILE A 105 1.56 -6.25 -0.81
C ILE A 105 0.68 -5.62 -1.89
N TYR A 106 -0.56 -5.33 -1.52
CA TYR A 106 -1.48 -4.60 -2.38
C TYR A 106 -1.78 -3.23 -1.76
N GLN A 107 -1.39 -2.19 -2.48
CA GLN A 107 -1.44 -0.80 -2.03
C GLN A 107 -2.20 0.07 -3.05
N ASN A 108 -3.07 0.92 -2.53
CA ASN A 108 -3.49 2.14 -3.21
C ASN A 108 -3.17 3.32 -2.29
N TRP A 109 -3.56 4.54 -2.68
CA TRP A 109 -3.22 5.71 -1.89
C TRP A 109 -3.81 5.69 -0.47
N GLU A 110 -5.04 5.19 -0.32
CA GLU A 110 -5.78 5.24 0.95
C GLU A 110 -5.57 4.01 1.83
N LYS A 111 -5.42 2.84 1.20
CA LYS A 111 -5.49 1.53 1.81
C LYS A 111 -4.32 0.64 1.41
N ILE A 112 -4.01 -0.30 2.29
CA ILE A 112 -3.01 -1.33 2.06
C ILE A 112 -3.52 -2.67 2.61
N VAL A 113 -3.00 -3.77 2.07
CA VAL A 113 -3.03 -5.08 2.72
C VAL A 113 -1.70 -5.74 2.48
N ILE A 114 -1.18 -6.37 3.53
CA ILE A 114 0.00 -7.21 3.47
C ILE A 114 -0.48 -8.61 3.83
N SER A 115 -0.33 -9.54 2.90
CA SER A 115 -0.65 -10.95 3.11
C SER A 115 0.64 -11.74 2.99
N GLN A 116 0.92 -12.60 3.97
CA GLN A 116 2.06 -13.50 3.92
C GLN A 116 1.56 -14.93 3.87
N GLU A 117 2.12 -15.73 2.98
CA GLU A 117 1.86 -17.16 2.90
C GLU A 117 3.17 -17.93 3.06
N THR A 118 3.14 -18.94 3.92
CA THR A 118 4.19 -19.94 4.06
C THR A 118 3.63 -21.32 3.74
N LYS A 119 4.49 -22.35 3.77
CA LYS A 119 4.03 -23.74 3.64
C LYS A 119 2.96 -24.11 4.67
N GLN A 120 3.06 -23.58 5.89
CA GLN A 120 2.26 -24.01 7.04
C GLN A 120 1.16 -23.02 7.47
N SER A 121 1.26 -21.75 7.09
CA SER A 121 0.34 -20.73 7.60
C SER A 121 0.14 -19.58 6.61
N GLU A 122 -0.93 -18.81 6.85
CA GLU A 122 -1.15 -17.52 6.22
C GLU A 122 -1.28 -16.43 7.29
N SER A 123 -0.91 -15.20 6.94
CA SER A 123 -1.18 -14.04 7.79
C SER A 123 -1.62 -12.83 6.98
N LYS A 124 -2.42 -11.96 7.62
CA LYS A 124 -2.93 -10.73 7.01
C LYS A 124 -2.76 -9.56 7.97
N SER A 125 -2.37 -8.41 7.42
CA SER A 125 -2.25 -7.17 8.17
C SER A 125 -3.60 -6.60 8.61
N TYR A 126 -3.61 -5.91 9.74
CA TYR A 126 -4.78 -5.15 10.22
C TYR A 126 -4.45 -3.70 10.64
N THR A 127 -3.17 -3.35 10.74
CA THR A 127 -2.66 -1.98 10.87
C THR A 127 -1.38 -1.84 10.07
N ALA A 128 -1.12 -0.65 9.53
CA ALA A 128 0.16 -0.35 8.90
C ALA A 128 0.50 1.15 8.91
N THR A 129 1.79 1.45 8.86
CA THR A 129 2.34 2.78 8.59
C THR A 129 3.47 2.67 7.57
N LEU A 130 3.56 3.63 6.65
CA LEU A 130 4.60 3.69 5.63
C LEU A 130 5.26 5.06 5.65
N ALA A 131 6.60 5.08 5.60
CA ALA A 131 7.36 6.32 5.54
C ALA A 131 8.48 6.20 4.50
N LYS A 132 8.69 7.27 3.72
CA LYS A 132 9.92 7.44 2.94
C LYS A 132 11.06 7.79 3.89
N LEU A 133 12.23 7.17 3.70
CA LEU A 133 13.41 7.44 4.51
C LEU A 133 14.18 8.64 3.96
N ASN A 134 14.40 9.65 4.80
CA ASN A 134 15.20 10.83 4.45
C ASN A 134 16.69 10.56 4.67
N THR A 135 17.24 9.63 3.88
CA THR A 135 18.68 9.29 3.92
C THR A 135 19.29 9.40 2.53
N ASN A 136 20.61 9.55 2.44
CA ASN A 136 21.33 9.59 1.16
C ASN A 136 21.19 8.29 0.34
N LYS A 137 20.80 7.18 0.98
CA LYS A 137 20.52 5.90 0.31
C LYS A 137 19.05 5.75 -0.11
N GLY A 138 18.21 6.74 0.19
CA GLY A 138 16.77 6.67 -0.03
C GLY A 138 16.11 5.53 0.76
N GLY A 139 15.07 4.95 0.16
CA GLY A 139 14.33 3.82 0.69
C GLY A 139 13.05 4.18 1.43
N SER A 140 12.39 3.15 1.95
CA SER A 140 11.16 3.31 2.73
C SER A 140 11.09 2.30 3.86
N ILE A 141 10.29 2.61 4.88
CA ILE A 141 10.06 1.75 6.02
C ILE A 141 8.57 1.52 6.20
N LEU A 142 8.19 0.23 6.24
CA LEU A 142 6.84 -0.24 6.51
C LEU A 142 6.82 -0.85 7.91
N HIS A 143 5.86 -0.44 8.71
CA HIS A 143 5.51 -1.09 9.97
C HIS A 143 4.11 -1.66 9.84
N TYR A 144 3.88 -2.90 10.22
CA TYR A 144 2.53 -3.47 10.23
C TYR A 144 2.34 -4.50 11.32
N SER A 145 1.09 -4.60 11.80
CA SER A 145 0.68 -5.70 12.67
C SER A 145 -0.18 -6.68 11.88
N TYR A 146 -0.02 -7.97 12.17
CA TYR A 146 -0.68 -9.06 11.45
C TYR A 146 -1.37 -10.05 12.38
N LYS A 147 -2.38 -10.73 11.85
CA LYS A 147 -2.98 -11.94 12.43
C LYS A 147 -2.59 -13.13 11.57
N ASN A 148 -2.06 -14.17 12.19
CA ASN A 148 -1.71 -15.43 11.55
C ASN A 148 -2.80 -16.48 11.82
N SER A 149 -3.11 -17.24 10.78
CA SER A 149 -3.98 -18.40 10.81
C SER A 149 -3.22 -19.61 10.24
N PRO A 150 -3.04 -20.70 11.02
CA PRO A 150 -2.52 -21.96 10.51
C PRO A 150 -3.38 -22.52 9.38
N LYS A 151 -2.77 -23.25 8.45
CA LYS A 151 -3.52 -24.03 7.44
C LYS A 151 -4.20 -25.23 8.10
N THR A 152 -5.25 -25.78 7.47
CA THR A 152 -6.13 -26.81 8.06
C THR A 152 -5.42 -28.06 8.58
N GLY A 153 -4.26 -28.42 8.02
CA GLY A 153 -3.45 -29.56 8.49
C GLY A 153 -2.51 -29.25 9.66
N GLU A 154 -2.30 -27.98 10.00
CA GLU A 154 -1.22 -27.53 10.89
C GLU A 154 -1.74 -27.04 12.25
N TYR A 155 -3.05 -27.07 12.49
CA TYR A 155 -3.68 -26.59 13.74
C TYR A 155 -3.19 -27.31 15.01
N HIS A 156 -2.67 -28.53 14.88
CA HIS A 156 -2.10 -29.28 16.00
C HIS A 156 -0.70 -28.78 16.40
N GLU A 157 0.03 -28.15 15.47
CA GLU A 157 1.40 -27.67 15.70
C GLU A 157 1.48 -26.14 15.81
N LEU A 158 0.54 -25.42 15.20
CA LEU A 158 0.50 -23.96 15.16
C LEU A 158 -0.81 -23.42 15.74
N GLN A 159 -0.70 -22.32 16.47
CA GLN A 159 -1.81 -21.58 17.04
C GLN A 159 -1.96 -20.22 16.37
N ASN A 160 -3.20 -19.72 16.32
CA ASN A 160 -3.47 -18.35 15.92
C ASN A 160 -2.68 -17.39 16.81
N HIS A 161 -1.97 -16.47 16.18
CA HIS A 161 -1.19 -15.47 16.91
C HIS A 161 -1.20 -14.14 16.18
N THR A 162 -0.86 -13.08 16.91
CA THR A 162 -0.68 -11.74 16.37
C THR A 162 0.80 -11.42 16.34
N GLY A 163 1.24 -10.61 15.39
CA GLY A 163 2.62 -10.16 15.39
C GLY A 163 2.78 -8.78 14.81
N TYR A 164 4.03 -8.36 14.81
CA TYR A 164 4.49 -7.09 14.30
C TYR A 164 5.68 -7.33 13.40
N CYS A 165 5.78 -6.53 12.34
CA CYS A 165 6.86 -6.59 11.39
C CYS A 165 7.27 -5.17 10.99
N GLU A 166 8.57 -4.94 10.95
CA GLU A 166 9.21 -3.77 10.36
C GLU A 166 9.95 -4.24 9.11
N ILE A 167 9.68 -3.62 7.95
CA ILE A 167 10.40 -3.87 6.70
C ILE A 167 11.06 -2.58 6.24
N LYS A 168 12.36 -2.64 5.95
CA LYS A 168 13.12 -1.58 5.29
C LYS A 168 13.36 -1.99 3.84
N PHE A 169 12.80 -1.21 2.92
CA PHE A 169 12.99 -1.37 1.48
C PHE A 169 14.12 -0.48 0.98
N ASP A 170 14.82 -0.93 -0.05
CA ASP A 170 15.72 -0.10 -0.83
C ASP A 170 14.97 1.01 -1.59
N GLU A 171 15.72 1.93 -2.20
CA GLU A 171 15.16 3.09 -2.91
C GLU A 171 14.20 2.71 -4.06
N ASP A 172 14.54 1.64 -4.77
CA ASP A 172 13.77 1.14 -5.91
C ASP A 172 12.62 0.20 -5.51
N ALA A 173 12.46 -0.11 -4.23
CA ALA A 173 11.56 -1.15 -3.73
C ALA A 173 11.69 -2.46 -4.52
N LYS A 174 12.92 -2.96 -4.66
CA LYS A 174 13.28 -4.26 -5.26
C LYS A 174 13.74 -5.26 -4.21
N THR A 175 14.38 -4.79 -3.15
CA THR A 175 14.85 -5.62 -2.04
C THR A 175 14.39 -5.04 -0.70
N GLY A 176 14.34 -5.90 0.32
CA GLY A 176 14.03 -5.44 1.67
C GLY A 176 14.59 -6.35 2.76
N VAL A 177 14.81 -5.77 3.93
CA VAL A 177 15.19 -6.49 5.14
C VAL A 177 14.13 -6.21 6.20
N ALA A 178 13.62 -7.26 6.81
CA ALA A 178 12.61 -7.15 7.84
C ALA A 178 13.08 -7.73 9.17
N ALA A 179 12.50 -7.21 10.25
CA ALA A 179 12.50 -7.81 11.56
C ALA A 179 11.05 -8.05 11.99
N TYR A 180 10.76 -9.21 12.54
CA TYR A 180 9.43 -9.56 13.02
C TYR A 180 9.48 -10.16 14.42
N PHE A 181 8.36 -10.05 15.13
CA PHE A 181 8.09 -10.82 16.33
C PHE A 181 6.60 -11.12 16.42
N ASN A 182 6.26 -12.23 17.07
CA ASN A 182 4.89 -12.54 17.41
C ASN A 182 4.58 -12.32 18.90
N SER A 183 3.29 -12.34 19.18
CA SER A 183 2.66 -12.19 20.48
C SER A 183 1.47 -13.16 20.52
N ASN A 184 1.13 -13.66 21.71
CA ASN A 184 0.27 -14.83 21.91
C ASN A 184 0.84 -16.16 21.39
N GLY A 185 0.85 -17.18 22.25
CA GLY A 185 1.42 -18.50 21.95
C GLY A 185 2.93 -18.56 22.13
N ARG A 186 3.61 -19.41 21.34
CA ARG A 186 5.07 -19.54 21.38
C ARG A 186 5.70 -18.27 20.79
N ARG A 187 6.31 -17.47 21.66
CA ARG A 187 7.02 -16.25 21.25
C ARG A 187 8.17 -16.63 20.32
N THR A 188 8.17 -16.04 19.13
CA THR A 188 9.25 -16.14 18.15
C THR A 188 9.52 -14.74 17.60
N PHE A 189 10.77 -14.53 17.24
CA PHE A 189 11.23 -13.35 16.55
C PHE A 189 12.27 -13.76 15.52
N GLY A 190 12.50 -12.89 14.54
CA GLY A 190 13.37 -13.24 13.45
C GLY A 190 13.61 -12.12 12.46
N LYS A 191 14.30 -12.49 11.40
CA LYS A 191 14.61 -11.61 10.28
C LYS A 191 14.01 -12.18 9.00
N MET A 192 13.72 -11.31 8.05
CA MET A 192 13.37 -11.72 6.69
C MET A 192 14.17 -10.93 5.68
N TYR A 193 14.47 -11.57 4.56
CA TYR A 193 15.07 -10.97 3.38
C TYR A 193 14.07 -11.12 2.24
N LEU A 194 13.75 -9.99 1.61
CA LEU A 194 12.72 -9.88 0.59
C LEU A 194 13.33 -9.51 -0.74
N THR A 195 12.88 -10.19 -1.79
CA THR A 195 13.20 -9.86 -3.18
C THR A 195 11.91 -9.78 -3.97
N LYS A 196 11.67 -8.65 -4.64
CA LYS A 196 10.47 -8.45 -5.44
C LYS A 196 10.47 -9.41 -6.62
N LYS A 197 9.36 -10.11 -6.84
CA LYS A 197 9.22 -11.00 -8.00
C LYS A 197 9.01 -10.14 -9.25
N GLU A 198 9.77 -10.43 -10.29
CA GLU A 198 9.49 -9.88 -11.62
C GLU A 198 8.14 -10.42 -12.10
N ARG A 199 7.36 -9.54 -12.74
CA ARG A 199 6.03 -9.87 -13.27
C ARG A 199 6.11 -10.30 -14.71
#